data_AF-A0A950VK96-F1
#
_entry.id   AF-A0A950VK96-F1
#
_cell.length_a   1.000
_cell.length_b   1.000
_cell.length_c   1.000
_cell.angle_alpha   90.00
_cell.angle_beta   90.00
_cell.angle_gamma   90.00
#
_symmetry.space_group_name_H-M   'P 1'
#
loop_
_entity.id
_entity.type
_entity.pdbx_description
1 polymer ?
#
loop_
_entity_poly.entity_id
_entity_poly.type
_entity_poly.pdbx_seq_one_letter_code
_entity_poly.pdbx_strand_id
1 'polypeptide(L)'
;MSEELHDPELAALEAALAGLQPLPGKLNRDQLLFRAGQASGRRGWLWPSAAGALALVAAGLAATLVAHPVPPRVERIVYVHVPAQVLPPTPAESSFPRKRTLSPASVADRPPALPGDYLKLRDQVLCWGVDALPQSPAPPPALADSTSLRIPPTGQELTIWRLEQKLQTGDPS
;
A
#
# COMPACT_ATOMS: atom_id res chain seq x y z
N MET A 1 -21.44 28.51 -10.41
CA MET A 1 -22.82 28.17 -10.79
C MET A 1 -23.22 26.97 -9.95
N SER A 2 -24.00 27.23 -8.92
CA SER A 2 -24.45 26.22 -7.95
C SER A 2 -25.80 25.69 -8.43
N GLU A 3 -25.81 24.52 -9.06
CA GLU A 3 -27.05 23.79 -9.26
C GLU A 3 -27.41 23.08 -7.95
N GLU A 4 -28.12 23.79 -7.07
CA GLU A 4 -28.92 23.19 -6.00
C GLU A 4 -30.23 22.65 -6.60
N LEU A 5 -30.13 21.57 -7.38
CA LEU A 5 -31.31 20.76 -7.71
C LEU A 5 -31.66 19.94 -6.46
N HIS A 6 -32.55 20.52 -5.64
CA HIS A 6 -33.20 19.84 -4.53
C HIS A 6 -34.06 18.71 -5.12
N ASP A 7 -33.52 17.50 -5.14
CA ASP A 7 -34.25 16.31 -5.56
C ASP A 7 -35.32 15.99 -4.50
N PRO A 8 -36.62 16.09 -4.84
CA PRO A 8 -37.69 15.81 -3.90
C PRO A 8 -37.67 14.35 -3.40
N GLU A 9 -37.07 13.42 -4.14
CA GLU A 9 -36.92 12.03 -3.70
C GLU A 9 -35.90 11.90 -2.55
N LEU A 10 -34.82 12.69 -2.58
CA LEU A 10 -33.85 12.76 -1.48
C LEU A 10 -34.46 13.37 -0.22
N ALA A 11 -35.28 14.42 -0.37
CA ALA A 11 -35.97 15.03 0.76
C ALA A 11 -37.00 14.07 1.40
N ALA A 12 -37.69 13.27 0.58
CA ALA A 12 -38.60 12.24 1.07
C ALA A 12 -37.85 11.11 1.79
N LEU A 13 -36.69 10.69 1.27
CA LEU A 13 -35.83 9.69 1.91
C LEU A 13 -35.26 10.19 3.24
N GLU A 14 -34.79 11.44 3.29
CA GLU A 14 -34.30 12.07 4.52
C GLU A 14 -35.40 12.13 5.59
N ALA A 15 -36.62 12.52 5.21
CA ALA A 15 -37.77 12.54 6.11
C ALA A 15 -38.13 11.12 6.62
N ALA A 16 -38.05 10.11 5.75
CA ALA A 16 -38.29 8.72 6.13
C ALA A 16 -37.21 8.19 7.10
N LEU A 17 -35.95 8.52 6.85
CA LEU A 17 -34.82 8.15 7.72
C LEU A 17 -34.84 8.89 9.05
N ALA A 18 -35.22 10.17 9.06
CA ALA A 18 -35.40 10.95 10.29
C ALA A 18 -36.54 10.40 11.16
N GLY A 19 -37.55 9.77 10.56
CA GLY A 19 -38.63 9.08 11.26
C GLY A 19 -38.25 7.75 11.89
N LEU A 20 -37.14 7.14 11.46
CA LEU A 20 -36.60 5.92 12.07
C LEU A 20 -35.90 6.27 13.39
N GLN A 21 -36.69 6.38 14.46
CA GLN A 21 -36.11 6.42 15.79
C GLN A 21 -35.47 5.06 16.10
N PRO A 22 -34.17 5.02 16.45
CA PRO A 22 -33.55 3.78 16.89
C PRO A 22 -34.29 3.30 18.13
N LEU A 23 -34.89 2.10 18.07
CA LEU A 23 -35.60 1.52 19.20
C LEU A 23 -34.64 1.45 20.42
N PRO A 24 -34.85 2.24 21.48
CA PRO A 24 -33.98 2.18 22.64
C PRO A 24 -34.19 0.84 23.34
N GLY A 25 -33.15 0.01 23.37
CA GLY A 25 -33.08 -1.12 24.31
C GLY A 25 -33.44 -2.52 23.80
N LYS A 26 -33.57 -2.76 22.49
CA LYS A 26 -33.78 -4.14 21.97
C LYS A 26 -32.58 -4.77 21.27
N LEU A 27 -31.62 -3.99 20.78
CA LEU A 27 -30.38 -4.55 20.27
C LEU A 27 -29.41 -4.75 21.43
N ASN A 28 -29.39 -5.96 21.99
CA ASN A 28 -28.39 -6.35 22.98
C ASN A 28 -27.03 -6.45 22.28
N ARG A 29 -26.35 -5.30 22.13
CA ARG A 29 -25.04 -5.17 21.49
C ARG A 29 -24.05 -6.17 22.06
N ASP A 30 -24.06 -6.37 23.37
CA ASP A 30 -23.14 -7.28 24.06
C ASP A 30 -23.40 -8.73 23.67
N GLN A 31 -24.67 -9.13 23.58
CA GLN A 31 -25.03 -10.47 23.10
C GLN A 31 -24.66 -10.68 21.63
N LEU A 32 -24.79 -9.65 20.80
CA LEU A 32 -24.41 -9.68 19.40
C LEU A 32 -22.89 -9.82 19.25
N LEU A 33 -22.11 -9.01 19.98
CA LEU A 33 -20.65 -9.08 20.00
C LEU A 33 -20.16 -10.41 20.58
N PHE A 34 -20.79 -10.92 21.63
CA PHE A 34 -20.44 -12.21 22.21
C PHE A 34 -20.69 -13.37 21.24
N ARG A 35 -21.84 -13.37 20.53
CA ARG A 35 -22.13 -14.37 19.49
C ARG A 35 -21.21 -14.23 18.29
N ALA A 36 -20.89 -13.01 17.87
CA ALA A 36 -19.90 -12.76 16.82
C ALA A 36 -18.52 -13.30 17.22
N GLY A 37 -18.12 -13.10 18.48
CA GLY A 37 -16.91 -13.67 19.07
C GLY A 37 -16.91 -15.20 19.02
N GLN A 38 -17.98 -15.86 19.48
CA GLN A 38 -18.10 -17.32 19.42
C GLN A 38 -18.07 -17.85 17.98
N ALA A 39 -18.75 -17.18 17.05
CA ALA A 39 -18.73 -17.55 15.64
C ALA A 39 -17.33 -17.38 15.03
N SER A 40 -16.60 -16.32 15.40
CA SER A 40 -15.22 -16.08 14.95
C SER A 40 -14.23 -17.09 15.54
N GLY A 41 -14.41 -17.51 16.80
CA GLY A 41 -13.58 -18.48 17.49
C GLY A 41 -13.80 -19.92 17.01
N ARG A 42 -14.95 -20.20 16.39
CA ARG A 42 -15.21 -21.45 15.65
C ARG A 42 -14.54 -21.47 14.27
N ARG A 43 -13.49 -20.69 14.05
CA ARG A 43 -12.59 -20.85 12.90
C ARG A 43 -12.11 -22.29 12.95
N GLY A 44 -12.75 -23.14 12.14
CA GLY A 44 -12.62 -24.58 12.24
C GLY A 44 -11.18 -25.02 12.08
N TRP A 45 -10.96 -26.33 12.26
CA TRP A 45 -9.69 -27.02 11.99
C TRP A 45 -9.05 -26.72 10.61
N LEU A 46 -9.74 -25.99 9.74
CA LEU A 46 -9.24 -25.37 8.52
C LEU A 46 -8.00 -24.49 8.72
N TRP A 47 -7.90 -23.70 9.79
CA TRP A 47 -6.70 -22.89 10.02
C TRP A 47 -5.45 -23.73 10.34
N PRO A 48 -5.49 -24.67 11.32
CA PRO A 48 -4.36 -25.54 11.57
C PRO A 48 -4.06 -26.47 10.39
N SER A 49 -5.06 -26.92 9.61
CA SER A 49 -4.80 -27.72 8.42
C SER A 49 -4.12 -26.91 7.31
N ALA A 50 -4.54 -25.66 7.08
CA ALA A 50 -3.89 -24.76 6.13
C ALA A 50 -2.44 -24.46 6.55
N ALA A 51 -2.21 -24.19 7.84
CA ALA A 51 -0.87 -24.00 8.38
C ALA A 51 -0.01 -25.28 8.23
N GLY A 52 -0.58 -26.45 8.50
CA GLY A 52 0.09 -27.74 8.31
C GLY A 52 0.43 -28.04 6.85
N ALA A 53 -0.48 -27.72 5.91
CA ALA A 53 -0.25 -27.86 4.48
C ALA A 53 0.89 -26.93 4.00
N LEU A 54 0.88 -25.68 4.44
CA LEU A 54 1.96 -24.71 4.17
C LEU A 54 3.30 -25.19 4.74
N ALA A 55 3.32 -25.71 5.96
CA ALA A 55 4.51 -26.28 6.59
C ALA A 55 5.06 -27.47 5.80
N LEU A 56 4.20 -28.37 5.33
CA LEU A 56 4.59 -29.50 4.47
C LEU A 56 5.16 -29.05 3.13
N VAL A 57 4.55 -28.06 2.49
CA VAL A 57 5.07 -27.50 1.23
C VAL A 57 6.44 -26.86 1.44
N ALA A 58 6.60 -26.07 2.51
CA ALA A 58 7.87 -25.45 2.85
C ALA A 58 8.97 -26.49 3.14
N ALA A 59 8.65 -27.53 3.91
CA ALA A 59 9.57 -28.64 4.19
C ALA A 59 9.95 -29.41 2.92
N GLY A 60 8.99 -29.65 2.02
CA GLY A 60 9.23 -30.26 0.72
C GLY A 60 10.18 -29.44 -0.14
N LEU A 61 9.95 -28.13 -0.25
CA LEU A 61 10.84 -27.22 -0.98
C LEU A 61 12.25 -27.19 -0.38
N ALA A 62 12.36 -27.12 0.94
CA ALA A 62 13.65 -27.18 1.62
C ALA A 62 14.39 -28.49 1.32
N ALA A 63 13.69 -29.63 1.36
CA ALA A 63 14.26 -30.93 1.02
C ALA A 63 14.70 -30.98 -0.45
N THR A 64 13.92 -30.42 -1.39
CA THR A 64 14.31 -30.36 -2.80
C THR A 64 15.57 -29.51 -3.03
N LEU A 65 15.72 -28.40 -2.30
CA LEU A 65 16.91 -27.55 -2.38
C LEU A 65 18.15 -28.25 -1.84
N VAL A 66 18.02 -29.01 -0.75
CA VAL A 66 19.13 -29.82 -0.20
C VAL A 66 19.49 -30.97 -1.16
N ALA A 67 18.50 -31.56 -1.83
CA ALA A 67 18.70 -32.67 -2.74
C ALA A 67 19.20 -32.26 -4.14
N HIS A 68 19.14 -30.98 -4.52
CA HIS A 68 19.68 -30.50 -5.79
C HIS A 68 21.14 -30.08 -5.62
N PRO A 69 22.12 -30.91 -6.03
CA PRO A 69 23.52 -30.50 -6.04
C PRO A 69 23.66 -29.28 -6.95
N VAL A 70 24.24 -28.22 -6.42
CA VAL A 70 24.51 -26.99 -7.17
C VAL A 70 25.33 -27.38 -8.41
N PRO A 71 24.85 -27.10 -9.64
CA PRO A 71 25.61 -27.43 -10.83
C PRO A 71 26.98 -26.75 -10.76
N PRO A 72 28.06 -27.45 -11.11
CA PRO A 72 29.40 -26.90 -11.02
C PRO A 72 29.44 -25.56 -11.77
N ARG A 73 29.84 -24.49 -11.08
CA ARG A 73 30.03 -23.19 -11.71
C ARG A 73 31.17 -23.33 -12.71
N VAL A 74 30.82 -23.50 -13.97
CA VAL A 74 31.78 -23.41 -15.07
C VAL A 74 32.14 -21.94 -15.18
N GLU A 75 33.23 -21.54 -14.53
CA GLU A 75 33.82 -20.21 -14.71
C GLU A 75 34.29 -20.09 -16.15
N ARG A 76 33.43 -19.52 -17.01
CA ARG A 76 33.80 -19.21 -18.39
C ARG A 76 34.59 -17.92 -18.38
N ILE A 77 35.91 -18.04 -18.32
CA ILE A 77 36.82 -16.91 -18.52
C ILE A 77 36.64 -16.44 -19.97
N VAL A 78 35.97 -15.30 -20.16
CA VAL A 78 35.85 -14.63 -21.46
C VAL A 78 37.01 -13.65 -21.56
N TYR A 79 37.99 -13.98 -22.38
CA TYR A 79 39.05 -13.07 -22.74
C TYR A 79 38.48 -11.99 -23.66
N VAL A 80 38.16 -10.82 -23.09
CA VAL A 80 37.83 -9.64 -23.87
C VAL A 80 39.13 -9.01 -24.34
N HIS A 81 39.34 -8.95 -25.66
CA HIS A 81 40.40 -8.14 -26.24
C HIS A 81 40.05 -6.67 -26.03
N VAL A 82 40.73 -6.03 -25.08
CA VAL A 82 40.68 -4.57 -24.93
C VAL A 82 41.68 -4.01 -25.95
N PRO A 83 41.23 -3.31 -27.03
CA PRO A 83 42.15 -2.62 -27.91
C PRO A 83 42.96 -1.64 -27.07
N ALA A 84 44.29 -1.72 -27.19
CA ALA A 84 45.21 -0.85 -26.46
C ALA A 84 44.79 0.61 -26.68
N GLN A 85 44.29 1.26 -25.63
CA GLN A 85 44.15 2.71 -25.64
C GLN A 85 45.55 3.26 -25.85
N VAL A 86 45.78 3.83 -27.03
CA VAL A 86 46.94 4.66 -27.32
C VAL A 86 46.91 5.80 -26.32
N LEU A 87 47.79 5.73 -25.33
CA LEU A 87 47.95 6.73 -24.29
C LEU A 87 48.30 8.07 -24.96
N PRO A 88 47.46 9.11 -24.88
CA PRO A 88 47.88 10.44 -25.28
C PRO A 88 49.02 10.88 -24.36
N PRO A 89 50.04 11.59 -24.88
CA PRO A 89 51.16 12.05 -24.08
C PRO A 89 50.66 12.92 -22.92
N THR A 90 51.01 12.51 -21.70
CA THR A 90 50.78 13.17 -20.42
C THR A 90 51.13 14.67 -20.48
N PRO A 91 50.15 15.59 -20.38
CA PRO A 91 50.41 16.95 -19.96
C PRO A 91 50.60 16.98 -18.45
N ALA A 92 51.55 17.79 -18.02
CA ALA A 92 52.05 17.91 -16.65
C ALA A 92 50.95 17.97 -15.57
N GLU A 93 51.18 17.15 -14.55
CA GLU A 93 50.96 17.41 -13.14
C GLU A 93 50.44 18.82 -12.79
N SER A 94 49.12 18.95 -12.62
CA SER A 94 48.51 20.08 -11.92
C SER A 94 47.94 19.59 -10.61
N SER A 95 48.71 19.84 -9.56
CA SER A 95 48.41 19.59 -8.17
C SER A 95 47.32 20.53 -7.66
N PHE A 96 46.13 20.01 -7.36
CA PHE A 96 45.20 20.67 -6.44
C PHE A 96 44.50 19.66 -5.53
N PRO A 97 44.65 19.75 -4.19
CA PRO A 97 43.81 19.03 -3.27
C PRO A 97 42.46 19.76 -3.16
N ARG A 98 41.48 19.38 -4.00
CA ARG A 98 40.12 19.90 -3.85
C ARG A 98 39.41 19.10 -2.76
N LYS A 99 39.49 19.58 -1.52
CA LYS A 99 38.52 19.22 -0.47
C LYS A 99 37.11 19.43 -1.04
N ARG A 100 36.38 18.35 -1.29
CA ARG A 100 34.94 18.40 -1.55
C ARG A 100 34.26 18.73 -0.24
N THR A 101 34.07 20.02 0.01
CA THR A 101 33.05 20.48 0.95
C THR A 101 31.71 20.13 0.32
N LEU A 102 30.99 19.16 0.90
CA LEU A 102 29.58 18.90 0.60
C LEU A 102 28.80 20.18 0.95
N SER A 103 28.55 21.01 -0.05
CA SER A 103 27.59 22.10 0.05
C SER A 103 26.20 21.46 0.05
N PRO A 104 25.33 21.72 1.05
CA PRO A 104 23.95 21.26 0.99
C PRO A 104 23.27 21.97 -0.18
N ALA A 105 23.05 21.22 -1.26
CA ALA A 105 22.31 21.70 -2.41
C ALA A 105 20.94 22.20 -1.93
N SER A 106 20.70 23.48 -2.19
CA SER A 106 19.43 24.16 -2.03
C SER A 106 18.30 23.31 -2.61
N VAL A 107 17.34 22.96 -1.75
CA VAL A 107 16.15 22.11 -2.03
C VAL A 107 15.10 22.85 -2.87
N ALA A 108 15.38 24.06 -3.34
CA ALA A 108 14.37 24.97 -3.87
C ALA A 108 13.94 24.72 -5.33
N ASP A 109 14.53 23.77 -6.06
CA ASP A 109 14.24 23.60 -7.50
C ASP A 109 14.13 22.13 -7.89
N ARG A 110 13.16 21.43 -7.28
CA ARG A 110 12.88 20.03 -7.59
C ARG A 110 11.74 19.95 -8.61
N PRO A 111 11.97 19.37 -9.81
CA PRO A 111 10.90 19.15 -10.78
C PRO A 111 9.85 18.16 -10.23
N PRO A 112 8.60 18.23 -10.73
CA PRO A 112 7.53 17.34 -10.29
C PRO A 112 7.92 15.88 -10.47
N ALA A 113 7.67 15.07 -9.44
CA ALA A 113 8.03 13.66 -9.39
C ALA A 113 7.47 12.92 -10.61
N LEU A 114 8.37 12.27 -11.36
CA LEU A 114 8.01 11.48 -12.53
C LEU A 114 7.49 10.10 -12.07
N PRO A 115 6.65 9.41 -12.88
CA PRO A 115 6.05 8.12 -12.54
C PRO A 115 7.03 6.97 -12.20
N GLY A 116 8.35 7.17 -12.37
CA GLY A 116 9.39 6.18 -12.05
C GLY A 116 9.95 6.26 -10.62
N ASP A 117 9.60 7.28 -9.84
CA ASP A 117 10.20 7.52 -8.51
C ASP A 117 9.64 6.60 -7.41
N TYR A 118 8.51 5.94 -7.65
CA TYR A 118 7.87 5.05 -6.69
C TYR A 118 8.71 3.79 -6.38
N LEU A 119 9.34 3.17 -7.39
CA LEU A 119 10.12 1.94 -7.18
C LEU A 119 11.37 2.20 -6.34
N LYS A 120 12.03 3.35 -6.57
CA LYS A 120 13.17 3.78 -5.75
C LYS A 120 12.75 4.06 -4.31
N LEU A 121 11.58 4.68 -4.12
CA LEU A 121 11.02 4.92 -2.79
C LEU A 121 10.73 3.61 -2.06
N ARG A 122 10.19 2.60 -2.77
CA ARG A 122 9.90 1.28 -2.22
C ARG A 122 11.18 0.57 -1.76
N ASP A 123 12.19 0.53 -2.61
CA ASP A 123 13.46 -0.11 -2.27
C ASP A 123 14.15 0.60 -1.10
N GLN A 124 14.01 1.92 -1.03
CA GLN A 124 14.51 2.73 0.09
C GLN A 124 13.78 2.42 1.41
N VAL A 125 12.45 2.25 1.39
CA VAL A 125 11.69 1.82 2.59
C VAL A 125 12.03 0.39 2.99
N LEU A 126 12.29 -0.51 2.03
CA LEU A 126 12.67 -1.89 2.32
C LEU A 126 14.07 -1.98 2.95
N CYS A 127 15.02 -1.15 2.51
CA CYS A 127 16.39 -1.17 3.04
C CYS A 127 16.55 -0.44 4.37
N TRP A 128 15.83 0.67 4.58
CA TRP A 128 16.07 1.57 5.72
C TRP A 128 14.83 1.81 6.60
N GLY A 129 13.70 1.17 6.31
CA GLY A 129 12.46 1.31 7.06
C GLY A 129 11.67 2.58 6.71
N VAL A 130 10.55 2.78 7.41
CA VAL A 130 9.60 3.90 7.17
C VAL A 130 10.20 5.27 7.46
N ASP A 131 11.24 5.34 8.29
CA ASP A 131 11.95 6.58 8.62
C ASP A 131 12.77 7.13 7.44
N ALA A 132 12.98 6.33 6.39
CA ALA A 132 13.66 6.72 5.16
C ALA A 132 12.75 7.40 4.13
N LEU A 133 11.46 7.61 4.45
CA LEU A 133 10.57 8.37 3.60
C LEU A 133 10.98 9.85 3.57
N PRO A 134 10.98 10.50 2.38
CA PRO A 134 11.24 11.93 2.30
C PRO A 134 10.19 12.67 3.12
N GLN A 135 10.65 13.52 4.05
CA GLN A 135 9.76 14.38 4.82
C GLN A 135 8.97 15.26 3.84
N SER A 136 7.64 15.19 3.92
CA SER A 136 6.79 16.09 3.14
C SER A 136 7.19 17.52 3.48
N PRO A 137 7.39 18.41 2.48
CA PRO A 137 7.69 19.80 2.77
C PRO A 137 6.61 20.35 3.70
N ALA A 138 7.05 21.08 4.73
CA ALA A 138 6.15 21.73 5.65
C ALA A 138 5.19 22.61 4.84
N PRO A 139 3.87 22.56 5.10
CA PRO A 139 2.93 23.44 4.44
C PRO A 139 3.39 24.89 4.68
N PRO A 140 3.34 25.76 3.66
CA PRO A 140 3.63 27.17 3.86
C PRO A 140 2.74 27.72 4.98
N PRO A 141 3.23 28.66 5.80
CA PRO A 141 2.44 29.24 6.89
C PRO A 141 1.13 29.76 6.29
N ALA A 142 0.03 29.10 6.65
CA ALA A 142 -1.30 29.45 6.20
C ALA A 142 -1.58 30.89 6.66
N LEU A 143 -1.78 31.79 5.70
CA LEU A 143 -2.61 32.97 5.95
C LEU A 143 -3.95 32.43 6.42
N ALA A 144 -4.32 32.82 7.64
CA ALA A 144 -5.44 32.28 8.39
C ALA A 144 -6.78 32.68 7.76
N ASP A 145 -7.15 32.01 6.66
CA ASP A 145 -8.52 32.03 6.15
C ASP A 145 -9.14 30.66 6.35
N SER A 146 -9.80 30.55 7.50
CA SER A 146 -10.61 29.44 7.98
C SER A 146 -11.82 29.19 7.08
N THR A 147 -11.61 28.64 5.89
CA THR A 147 -12.70 28.12 5.06
C THR A 147 -12.67 26.60 5.08
N SER A 148 -13.57 26.06 5.89
CA SER A 148 -13.82 24.65 6.16
C SER A 148 -13.75 23.77 4.91
N LEU A 149 -12.66 22.99 4.78
CA LEU A 149 -12.56 21.93 3.77
C LEU A 149 -13.44 20.76 4.20
N ARG A 150 -14.68 20.80 3.71
CA ARG A 150 -15.73 19.79 3.89
C ARG A 150 -15.25 18.45 3.29
N ILE A 151 -14.91 17.50 4.15
CA ILE A 151 -14.56 16.13 3.76
C ILE A 151 -15.82 15.47 3.15
N PRO A 152 -15.79 15.00 1.88
CA PRO A 152 -16.91 14.24 1.34
C PRO A 152 -16.97 12.86 2.01
N PRO A 153 -18.16 12.35 2.39
CA PRO A 153 -18.30 10.99 2.89
C PRO A 153 -17.98 10.00 1.75
N THR A 154 -16.91 9.22 1.93
CA THR A 154 -16.52 8.15 1.01
C THR A 154 -17.62 7.08 0.97
N GLY A 155 -18.25 6.91 -0.19
CA GLY A 155 -19.30 5.93 -0.45
C GLY A 155 -18.79 4.49 -0.42
N GLN A 156 -18.66 3.92 0.78
CA GLN A 156 -18.36 2.49 1.01
C GLN A 156 -19.59 1.65 1.39
N GLU A 157 -20.80 2.08 1.02
CA GLU A 157 -22.05 1.37 1.35
C GLU A 157 -22.68 0.54 0.20
N LEU A 158 -22.04 0.43 -0.97
CA LEU A 158 -22.68 -0.25 -2.12
C LEU A 158 -22.51 -1.78 -2.16
N THR A 159 -21.77 -2.40 -1.24
CA THR A 159 -21.48 -3.85 -1.34
C THR A 159 -22.37 -4.74 -0.48
N ILE A 160 -23.14 -4.19 0.47
CA ILE A 160 -23.95 -5.03 1.39
C ILE A 160 -25.31 -5.43 0.78
N TRP A 161 -25.89 -4.59 -0.09
CA TRP A 161 -27.22 -4.86 -0.66
C TRP A 161 -27.27 -5.99 -1.70
N ARG A 162 -26.14 -6.43 -2.26
CA ARG A 162 -26.13 -7.51 -3.27
C ARG A 162 -26.27 -8.91 -2.68
N LEU A 163 -26.09 -9.10 -1.37
CA LEU A 163 -26.19 -10.42 -0.73
C LEU A 163 -27.62 -10.75 -0.26
N GLU A 164 -28.48 -9.76 0.05
CA GLU A 164 -29.87 -10.05 0.43
C GLU A 164 -30.76 -10.44 -0.75
N GLN A 165 -30.52 -9.89 -1.94
CA GLN A 165 -31.33 -10.22 -3.12
C GLN A 165 -31.24 -11.70 -3.54
N LYS A 166 -30.15 -12.38 -3.18
CA LYS A 166 -29.93 -13.80 -3.53
C LYS A 166 -30.63 -14.79 -2.61
N LEU A 167 -31.15 -14.36 -1.45
CA LEU A 167 -31.85 -15.25 -0.50
C LEU A 167 -33.37 -15.22 -0.68
N GLN A 168 -33.91 -14.22 -1.38
CA GLN A 168 -35.36 -14.09 -1.59
C GLN A 168 -35.86 -14.73 -2.89
N THR A 169 -34.96 -15.08 -3.81
CA THR A 169 -35.34 -15.86 -5.00
C THR A 169 -35.25 -17.34 -4.65
N GLY A 170 -36.20 -17.80 -3.83
CA GLY A 170 -36.49 -19.22 -3.67
C GLY A 170 -37.05 -19.75 -4.98
N ASP A 171 -36.16 -20.20 -5.84
CA ASP A 171 -36.49 -20.95 -7.06
C ASP A 171 -36.33 -22.45 -6.75
N PRO A 172 -37.42 -23.21 -6.59
CA PRO A 172 -37.37 -24.66 -6.58
C PRO A 172 -37.37 -25.16 -8.03
N SER A 173 -36.19 -25.53 -8.53
CA SER A 173 -36.05 -26.44 -9.69
C SER A 173 -35.43 -27.74 -9.22
#